data_AF-A0A2D4RWW3-F1
#
_entry.id   AF-A0A2D4RWW3-F1
#
_cell.length_a   1.000
_cell.length_b   1.000
_cell.length_c   1.000
_cell.angle_alpha   90.00
_cell.angle_beta   90.00
_cell.angle_gamma   90.00
#
_symmetry.space_group_name_H-M   'P 1'
#
loop_
_entity.id
_entity.type
_entity.pdbx_description
1 polymer ?
#
loop_
_entity_poly.entity_id
_entity_poly.type
_entity_poly.pdbx_seq_one_letter_code
_entity_poly.pdbx_strand_id
1 'polypeptide(L)' 'MNIQEVQELTSVHNVLVAEDKPMLRESLQQMLGYFFAQVDAAADGQEALDQPAENSYDIVLTDLRMPRMSVSQLLQEIR' A
#
# COMPACT_ATOMS: atom_id res chain seq x y z
N MET A 1 17.82 11.66 -11.17
CA MET A 1 16.46 11.89 -10.68
C MET A 1 16.56 12.51 -9.30
N ASN A 2 16.01 13.70 -9.10
CA ASN A 2 16.01 14.37 -7.80
C ASN A 2 14.70 14.10 -7.03
N ILE A 3 14.63 14.49 -5.74
CA ILE A 3 13.44 14.23 -4.90
C ILE A 3 12.19 14.94 -5.44
N GLN A 4 12.31 16.17 -5.96
CA GLN A 4 11.20 16.90 -6.56
C GLN A 4 10.61 16.13 -7.75
N GLU A 5 11.46 15.63 -8.65
CA GLU A 5 11.03 14.85 -9.82
C GLU A 5 10.30 13.57 -9.41
N VAL A 6 10.76 12.90 -8.35
CA VAL A 6 10.07 11.70 -7.82
C VAL A 6 8.69 12.09 -7.28
N GLN A 7 8.58 13.16 -6.50
CA GLN A 7 7.30 13.63 -5.95
C GLN A 7 6.32 14.01 -7.06
N GLU A 8 6.75 14.75 -8.08
CA GLU A 8 5.88 15.11 -9.20
C GLU A 8 5.33 13.87 -9.92
N LEU A 9 6.19 12.88 -10.19
CA LEU A 9 5.79 11.65 -10.87
C LEU A 9 4.89 10.73 -10.03
N THR A 10 4.99 10.80 -8.70
CA THR A 10 4.26 9.91 -7.78
C THR A 10 3.01 10.53 -7.17
N SER A 11 2.89 11.86 -7.17
CA SER A 11 1.80 12.63 -6.55
C SER A 11 0.40 12.41 -7.16
N VAL A 12 0.30 11.65 -8.24
CA VAL A 12 -0.96 11.27 -8.90
C VAL A 12 -1.35 9.81 -8.64
N HIS A 13 -0.51 9.06 -7.92
CA HIS A 13 -0.72 7.63 -7.68
C HIS A 13 -1.17 7.35 -6.26
N ASN A 14 -2.11 6.42 -6.13
CA ASN A 14 -2.60 5.92 -4.85
C ASN A 14 -1.91 4.59 -4.50
N VAL A 15 -1.53 4.42 -3.24
CA VAL A 15 -0.81 3.25 -2.76
C VAL A 15 -1.54 2.59 -1.61
N LEU A 16 -1.63 1.25 -1.64
CA LEU A 16 -2.03 0.43 -0.51
C LEU A 16 -0.82 -0.30 0.07
N VAL A 17 -0.57 -0.15 1.37
CA VAL A 17 0.49 -0.87 2.09
C VAL A 17 -0.13 -1.94 2.98
N ALA A 18 0.20 -3.21 2.75
CA ALA A 18 -0.21 -4.34 3.59
C ALA A 18 0.99 -4.92 4.34
N GLU A 19 1.08 -4.64 5.64
CA GLU A 19 2.21 -4.98 6.51
C GLU A 19 1.71 -5.34 7.93
N ASP A 20 2.13 -6.50 8.46
CA ASP A 20 1.62 -7.02 9.72
C ASP A 20 2.26 -6.39 10.97
N LYS A 21 3.49 -5.85 10.84
CA LYS A 21 4.18 -5.16 11.94
C LYS A 21 3.73 -3.70 12.02
N PRO A 22 3.03 -3.28 13.09
CA PRO A 22 2.46 -1.93 13.19
C PRO A 22 3.49 -0.82 12.99
N MET A 23 4.66 -0.93 13.63
CA MET A 23 5.71 0.08 13.51
C MET A 23 6.23 0.24 12.08
N LEU A 24 6.37 -0.86 11.35
CA LEU A 24 6.85 -0.82 9.96
C LEU A 24 5.76 -0.28 9.04
N ARG A 25 4.51 -0.70 9.24
CA ARG A 25 3.35 -0.19 8.51
C ARG A 25 3.20 1.33 8.64
N GLU A 26 3.25 1.85 9.87
CA GLU A 26 3.19 3.30 10.13
C GLU A 26 4.36 4.04 9.50
N SER A 27 5.58 3.50 9.61
CA SER A 27 6.78 4.10 9.02
C SER A 27 6.69 4.16 7.49
N LEU A 28 6.20 3.10 6.84
CA LEU A 28 6.00 3.05 5.39
C LEU A 28 4.92 4.04 4.96
N GLN A 29 3.79 4.09 5.67
CA GLN A 29 2.71 5.01 5.35
C GLN A 29 3.18 6.47 5.41
N GLN A 30 3.89 6.85 6.47
CA GLN A 30 4.44 8.20 6.61
C GLN A 30 5.46 8.52 5.52
N MET A 31 6.41 7.62 5.28
CA MET A 31 7.46 7.82 4.29
C MET A 31 6.87 7.98 2.87
N LEU A 32 5.95 7.11 2.48
CA LEU A 32 5.33 7.13 1.16
C LEU A 32 4.37 8.32 1.01
N GLY A 33 3.74 8.77 2.10
CA GLY A 33 2.85 9.94 2.11
C GLY A 33 3.53 11.25 1.72
N TYR A 34 4.87 11.33 1.73
CA TYR A 34 5.60 12.48 1.19
C TYR A 34 5.67 12.52 -0.35
N PHE A 35 5.31 11.42 -1.02
CA PHE A 35 5.50 11.23 -2.46
C PHE A 35 4.17 11.00 -3.19
N PHE A 36 3.30 10.17 -2.62
CA PHE A 36 2.09 9.69 -3.28
C PHE A 36 0.84 10.54 -2.96
N ALA A 37 -0.18 10.44 -3.80
CA ALA A 37 -1.44 11.17 -3.63
C ALA A 37 -2.18 10.73 -2.35
N GLN A 38 -2.27 9.42 -2.17
CA GLN A 38 -2.91 8.77 -1.03
C GLN A 38 -2.12 7.50 -0.69
N VAL A 39 -1.93 7.26 0.60
CA VAL A 39 -1.30 6.04 1.11
C VAL A 39 -2.16 5.46 2.21
N ASP A 40 -2.86 4.38 1.88
CA ASP A 40 -3.64 3.61 2.83
C ASP A 40 -2.83 2.43 3.35
N ALA A 41 -3.19 1.96 4.54
CA ALA A 41 -2.45 0.94 5.25
C ALA A 41 -3.41 -0.13 5.80
N ALA A 42 -3.02 -1.39 5.64
CA ALA A 42 -3.73 -2.57 6.11
C ALA A 42 -2.77 -3.46 6.93
N ALA A 43 -3.26 -4.05 8.02
CA ALA A 43 -2.48 -4.93 8.90
C ALA A 43 -2.39 -6.37 8.40
N ASP A 44 -3.18 -6.75 7.40
CA ASP A 44 -3.19 -8.06 6.77
C ASP A 44 -3.87 -8.02 5.40
N GLY A 45 -3.90 -9.15 4.69
CA GLY A 45 -4.52 -9.23 3.37
C GLY A 45 -6.05 -9.09 3.36
N GLN A 46 -6.76 -9.46 4.44
CA GLN A 46 -8.21 -9.28 4.50
C GLN A 46 -8.56 -7.80 4.65
N GLU A 47 -7.87 -7.08 5.54
CA GLU A 47 -8.05 -5.63 5.69
C GLU A 47 -7.67 -4.87 4.40
N ALA A 48 -6.73 -5.40 3.62
CA ALA A 48 -6.39 -4.89 2.30
C ALA A 48 -7.52 -5.08 1.27
N LEU A 49 -8.23 -6.22 1.32
CA LEU A 49 -9.40 -6.48 0.46
C LEU A 49 -10.67 -5.77 0.91
N ASP A 50 -10.81 -5.54 2.21
CA ASP A 50 -11.96 -4.83 2.78
C ASP A 50 -11.90 -3.31 2.50
N GLN A 51 -10.81 -2.82 1.91
CA GLN A 51 -10.73 -1.43 1.48
C GLN A 51 -11.85 -1.11 0.48
N PRO A 52 -12.47 0.09 0.58
CA PRO A 52 -13.54 0.49 -0.33
C PRO A 52 -13.11 0.33 -1.79
N ALA A 53 -13.94 -0.31 -2.62
CA ALA A 53 -13.66 -0.47 -4.05
C ALA A 53 -13.54 0.88 -4.80
N GLU A 54 -14.09 1.96 -4.21
CA GLU A 54 -13.92 3.33 -4.70
C GLU A 54 -12.46 3.82 -4.57
N ASN A 55 -11.68 3.23 -3.66
CA ASN A 55 -10.24 3.45 -3.56
C ASN A 55 -9.54 2.60 -4.63
N SER A 56 -9.33 3.19 -5.80
CA SER A 56 -8.46 2.59 -6.81
C SER A 56 -7.01 2.83 -6.44
N TYR A 57 -6.25 1.74 -6.26
CA TYR A 57 -4.82 1.78 -5.98
C TYR A 57 -4.02 1.45 -7.25
N ASP A 58 -3.06 2.30 -7.59
CA ASP A 58 -2.12 2.05 -8.69
C ASP A 58 -1.02 1.07 -8.26
N ILE A 59 -0.73 1.04 -6.96
CA ILE A 59 0.38 0.28 -6.38
C ILE A 59 -0.08 -0.40 -5.09
N VAL A 60 0.22 -1.68 -4.96
CA VAL A 60 0.07 -2.44 -3.71
C VAL A 60 1.45 -2.89 -3.24
N LEU A 61 1.82 -2.49 -2.03
CA LEU A 61 3.06 -2.89 -1.36
C LEU A 61 2.73 -3.88 -0.23
N THR A 62 3.07 -5.16 -0.39
CA THR A 62 2.80 -6.23 0.60
C THR A 62 4.06 -6.81 1.22
N ASP A 63 4.00 -7.17 2.50
CA ASP A 63 4.91 -8.18 3.08
C ASP A 63 4.58 -9.56 2.48
N LEU A 64 5.61 -10.27 2.00
CA LEU A 64 5.50 -11.64 1.48
C LEU A 64 5.04 -12.64 2.55
N ARG A 65 5.24 -12.32 3.83
CA ARG A 65 4.91 -13.18 4.97
C ARG A 65 3.96 -12.46 5.92
N MET A 66 2.69 -12.40 5.53
CA MET A 66 1.61 -11.98 6.42
C MET A 66 0.85 -13.19 7.00
N PRO A 67 0.39 -13.12 8.25
CA PRO A 67 -0.57 -14.08 8.79
C PRO A 67 -1.94 -13.91 8.12
N ARG A 68 -2.75 -14.98 8.13
CA ARG A 68 -4.14 -15.07 7.62
C ARG A 68 -4.34 -15.15 6.12
N MET A 69 -3.60 -14.38 5.31
CA MET A 69 -3.75 -14.41 3.85
C MET A 69 -2.38 -14.33 3.18
N SER A 70 -2.10 -15.23 2.25
CA SER A 70 -0.86 -15.17 1.47
C SER A 70 -0.95 -14.08 0.41
N VAL A 71 0.20 -13.49 0.05
CA VAL A 71 0.30 -12.52 -1.06
C VAL A 71 -0.29 -13.08 -2.36
N SER A 72 -0.15 -14.38 -2.62
CA SER A 72 -0.72 -14.99 -3.81
C SER A 72 -2.25 -14.94 -3.85
N GLN A 73 -2.91 -15.07 -2.70
CA GLN A 73 -4.37 -14.95 -2.61
C GLN A 73 -4.78 -13.48 -2.78
N LEU A 74 -4.05 -12.54 -2.15
CA LEU A 74 -4.30 -11.11 -2.30
C LEU A 74 -4.23 -10.67 -3.78
N LEU A 75 -3.19 -11.10 -4.50
CA LEU A 75 -3.00 -10.80 -5.91
C LEU A 75 -4.04 -11.45 -6.84
N GLN A 76 -4.73 -12.51 -6.40
CA GLN A 76 -5.81 -13.12 -7.18
C GLN A 76 -7.11 -12.30 -7.11
N GLU A 77 -7.35 -11.66 -5.96
CA GLU A 77 -8.56 -10.90 -5.67
C GLU A 77 -8.47 -9.43 -6.10
N ILE A 78 -7.27 -8.82 -6.10
CA ILE A 78 -7.04 -7.43 -6.58
C ILE A 78 -6.92 -7.40 -8.12
N ARG A 79 -7.96 -7.77 -8.87
CA ARG A 79 -7.97 -7.72 -10.35
C ARG A 79 -8.93 -6.70 -10.91
#